data_AF-A0A961UXK2-F1
#
_entry.id   AF-A0A961UXK2-F1
#
_cell.length_a   1.000
_cell.length_b   1.000
_cell.length_c   1.000
_cell.angle_alpha   90.00
_cell.angle_beta   90.00
_cell.angle_gamma   90.00
#
_symmetry.space_group_name_H-M   'P 1'
#
loop_
_entity.id
_entity.type
_entity.pdbx_description
1 polymer ?
#
loop_
_entity_poly.entity_id
_entity_poly.type
_entity_poly.pdbx_seq_one_letter_code
_entity_poly.pdbx_strand_id
1 'polypeptide(L)'
;MFNKTIEVSNFSGSANCAADGRSPEPEAHVSNDAQFQSSRKVIEFAVTRVFDVEQAQLAAFSRGVARAAHARQVAMYLAHVACRMSLTDVGRMFGRDRTTVAHACAVIEDERDDPVFDRALDLLEWAVPIMASRASAPMTSQRS
;
A
#
# COMPACT_ATOMS: atom_id res chain seq x y z
N MET A 1 10.70 11.91 -15.07
CA MET A 1 9.47 12.06 -15.88
C MET A 1 8.90 10.68 -16.13
N PHE A 2 8.14 10.13 -15.18
CA PHE A 2 7.46 8.84 -15.35
C PHE A 2 6.48 8.94 -16.51
N ASN A 3 6.83 8.33 -17.64
CA ASN A 3 6.00 8.31 -18.82
C ASN A 3 5.74 6.86 -19.26
N LYS A 4 4.44 6.54 -19.35
CA LYS A 4 3.77 5.41 -20.02
C LYS A 4 3.99 4.00 -19.46
N THR A 5 3.00 3.49 -18.72
CA THR A 5 1.97 2.56 -19.26
C THR A 5 1.02 2.23 -18.11
N ILE A 6 0.05 3.11 -17.84
CA ILE A 6 -1.20 2.69 -17.21
C ILE A 6 -2.16 2.48 -18.37
N GLU A 7 -2.22 1.25 -18.87
CA GLU A 7 -3.38 0.84 -19.64
C GLU A 7 -4.58 0.86 -18.69
N VAL A 8 -5.31 1.98 -18.72
CA VAL A 8 -6.69 2.03 -18.27
C VAL A 8 -7.51 1.16 -19.22
N SER A 9 -7.51 -0.14 -18.97
CA SER A 9 -8.45 -1.04 -19.62
C SER A 9 -9.85 -0.69 -19.13
N ASN A 10 -10.53 0.18 -19.90
CA ASN A 10 -11.97 0.36 -19.87
C ASN A 10 -12.62 -0.98 -20.18
N PHE A 11 -13.12 -1.66 -19.15
CA PHE A 11 -14.00 -2.81 -19.35
C PHE A 11 -15.45 -2.36 -19.12
N SER A 12 -16.10 -2.02 -20.23
CA SER A 12 -17.56 -1.93 -20.31
C SER A 12 -18.13 -3.35 -20.31
N GLY A 13 -18.91 -3.71 -19.29
CA GLY A 13 -19.61 -4.99 -19.23
C GLY A 13 -20.94 -4.83 -18.50
N SER A 14 -22.02 -4.76 -19.27
CA SER A 14 -23.41 -4.80 -18.81
C SER A 14 -23.85 -6.24 -18.50
N ALA A 15 -24.80 -6.37 -17.56
CA ALA A 15 -25.61 -7.55 -17.20
C ALA A 15 -24.83 -8.73 -16.55
N ASN A 16 -25.33 -9.47 -15.56
CA ASN A 16 -26.69 -9.94 -15.34
C ASN A 16 -26.90 -10.42 -13.88
N CYS A 17 -28.12 -10.32 -13.37
CA CYS A 17 -28.58 -11.07 -12.20
C CYS A 17 -28.92 -12.51 -12.63
N ALA A 18 -28.26 -13.53 -12.07
CA ALA A 18 -28.82 -14.88 -11.87
C ALA A 18 -27.87 -15.72 -10.99
N ALA A 19 -28.48 -16.47 -10.08
CA ALA A 19 -27.85 -17.30 -9.06
C ALA A 19 -27.03 -18.48 -9.62
N ASP A 20 -25.96 -18.85 -8.92
CA ASP A 20 -25.69 -20.26 -8.67
C ASP A 20 -24.94 -20.47 -7.35
N GLY A 21 -25.41 -21.43 -6.56
CA GLY A 21 -24.92 -21.76 -5.24
C GLY A 21 -23.72 -22.70 -5.31
N ARG A 22 -22.51 -22.13 -5.23
CA ARG A 22 -21.30 -22.87 -4.85
C ARG A 22 -20.43 -22.00 -3.96
N SER A 23 -20.28 -22.44 -2.71
CA SER A 23 -19.33 -21.91 -1.74
C SER A 23 -17.92 -21.86 -2.37
N PRO A 24 -17.19 -20.73 -2.31
CA PRO A 24 -15.79 -20.75 -2.72
C PRO A 24 -14.95 -21.33 -1.57
N GLU A 25 -14.33 -22.48 -1.82
CA GLU A 25 -13.25 -23.03 -1.00
C GLU A 25 -12.04 -22.07 -0.99
N PRO A 26 -11.42 -21.76 0.17
CA PRO A 26 -10.35 -20.78 0.24
C PRO A 26 -8.97 -21.45 0.24
N GLU A 27 -8.44 -21.83 -0.92
CA GLU A 27 -7.21 -22.66 -0.99
C GLU A 27 -6.02 -22.02 -1.74
N ALA A 28 -5.97 -20.70 -2.00
CA ALA A 28 -4.84 -20.09 -2.75
C ALA A 28 -4.32 -18.69 -2.35
N HIS A 29 -4.70 -18.09 -1.21
CA HIS A 29 -4.34 -16.69 -0.89
C HIS A 29 -3.50 -16.46 0.39
N VAL A 30 -3.29 -17.47 1.23
CA VAL A 30 -2.75 -17.30 2.60
C VAL A 30 -1.29 -16.81 2.64
N SER A 31 -0.44 -17.19 1.67
CA SER A 31 0.98 -16.78 1.65
C SER A 31 1.17 -15.30 1.33
N ASN A 32 0.30 -14.74 0.46
CA ASN A 32 0.35 -13.32 0.14
C ASN A 32 -0.15 -12.47 1.31
N ASP A 33 -1.11 -12.96 2.09
CA ASP A 33 -1.64 -12.22 3.23
C ASP A 33 -0.57 -11.96 4.30
N ALA A 34 0.23 -12.97 4.67
CA ALA A 34 1.31 -12.79 5.65
C ALA A 34 2.40 -11.82 5.16
N GLN A 35 2.75 -11.89 3.87
CA GLN A 35 3.71 -10.99 3.24
C GLN A 35 3.16 -9.56 3.15
N PHE A 36 1.88 -9.39 2.80
CA PHE A 36 1.21 -8.09 2.76
C PHE A 36 1.13 -7.47 4.15
N GLN A 37 0.78 -8.25 5.19
CA GLN A 37 0.78 -7.74 6.56
C GLN A 37 2.18 -7.35 7.05
N SER A 38 3.21 -8.12 6.68
CA SER A 38 4.60 -7.79 7.03
C SER A 38 5.05 -6.50 6.32
N SER A 39 4.75 -6.39 5.03
CA SER A 39 5.05 -5.19 4.23
C SER A 39 4.30 -3.96 4.76
N ARG A 40 3.02 -4.11 5.10
CA ARG A 40 2.21 -3.06 5.71
C ARG A 40 2.86 -2.52 6.98
N LYS A 41 3.26 -3.39 7.91
CA LYS A 41 3.92 -2.97 9.16
C LYS A 41 5.22 -2.21 8.91
N VAL A 42 6.03 -2.66 7.95
CA VAL A 42 7.26 -1.97 7.55
C VAL A 42 6.97 -0.59 6.98
N ILE A 43 5.99 -0.48 6.08
CA ILE A 43 5.58 0.79 5.47
C ILE A 43 5.07 1.75 6.53
N GLU A 44 4.13 1.31 7.38
CA GLU A 44 3.56 2.14 8.46
C GLU A 44 4.65 2.59 9.44
N PHE A 45 5.58 1.71 9.80
CA PHE A 45 6.72 2.07 10.64
C PHE A 45 7.63 3.12 9.99
N ALA A 46 7.99 2.94 8.72
CA ALA A 46 8.85 3.89 8.02
C ALA A 46 8.19 5.27 7.89
N VAL A 47 6.91 5.31 7.53
CA VAL A 47 6.13 6.55 7.38
C VAL A 47 5.96 7.26 8.73
N THR A 48 5.55 6.56 9.79
CA THR A 48 5.37 7.17 11.12
C THR A 48 6.64 7.84 11.63
N ARG A 49 7.81 7.25 11.33
CA ARG A 49 9.12 7.81 11.72
C ARG A 49 9.51 9.04 10.92
N VAL A 50 9.24 9.06 9.61
CA VAL A 50 9.63 10.20 8.75
C VAL A 50 8.68 11.39 8.90
N PHE A 51 7.39 11.14 9.06
CA PHE A 51 6.35 12.18 9.12
C PHE A 51 5.97 12.58 10.56
N ASP A 52 6.65 12.03 11.56
CA ASP A 52 6.40 12.28 12.99
C ASP A 52 4.91 12.11 13.37
N VAL A 53 4.33 10.98 12.94
CA VAL A 53 2.94 10.61 13.24
C VAL A 53 2.94 9.42 14.19
N GLU A 54 2.14 9.51 15.25
CA GLU A 54 1.99 8.41 16.20
C GLU A 54 1.31 7.20 15.53
N GLN A 55 1.88 6.00 15.72
CA GLN A 55 1.43 4.77 15.07
C GLN A 55 -0.05 4.44 15.36
N ALA A 56 -0.54 4.79 16.55
CA ALA A 56 -1.96 4.64 16.91
C ALA A 56 -2.90 5.49 16.06
N GLN A 57 -2.45 6.65 15.57
CA GLN A 57 -3.26 7.54 14.73
C GLN A 57 -3.36 7.06 13.29
N LEU A 58 -2.36 6.30 12.82
CA LEU A 58 -2.34 5.72 11.48
C LEU A 58 -3.26 4.48 11.39
N ALA A 59 -3.39 3.73 12.49
CA ALA A 59 -4.30 2.59 12.61
C ALA A 59 -5.78 2.99 12.81
N ALA A 60 -6.06 4.20 13.29
CA ALA A 60 -7.42 4.65 13.58
C ALA A 60 -8.19 5.05 12.30
N PHE A 61 -9.40 4.51 12.13
CA PHE A 61 -10.33 4.81 11.02
C PHE A 61 -10.99 6.21 11.09
N SER A 62 -10.67 7.01 12.11
CA SER A 62 -11.29 8.34 12.30
C SER A 62 -10.74 9.36 11.29
N ARG A 63 -11.46 10.49 11.12
CA ARG A 63 -11.00 11.71 10.43
C ARG A 63 -9.86 12.40 11.19
N GLY A 64 -8.93 11.64 11.78
CA GLY A 64 -7.84 12.13 12.59
C GLY A 64 -7.09 13.28 11.91
N VAL A 65 -6.41 14.08 12.75
CA VAL A 65 -5.55 15.23 12.43
C VAL A 65 -4.93 15.08 11.04
N ALA A 66 -4.99 16.11 10.19
CA ALA A 66 -4.59 16.08 8.78
C ALA A 66 -3.28 15.31 8.50
N ARG A 67 -2.31 15.37 9.42
CA ARG A 67 -1.05 14.60 9.41
C ARG A 67 -1.24 13.07 9.34
N ALA A 68 -2.19 12.50 10.08
CA ALA A 68 -2.46 11.06 10.04
C ALA A 68 -3.13 10.62 8.72
N ALA A 69 -3.97 11.49 8.14
CA ALA A 69 -4.56 11.24 6.83
C ALA A 69 -3.50 11.28 5.73
N HIS A 70 -2.61 12.27 5.79
CA HIS A 70 -1.47 12.42 4.90
C HIS A 70 -0.50 11.24 4.99
N ALA A 71 -0.09 10.84 6.20
CA ALA A 71 0.74 9.66 6.40
C ALA A 71 0.11 8.39 5.80
N ARG A 72 -1.22 8.22 5.89
CA ARG A 72 -1.91 7.10 5.22
C ARG A 72 -1.82 7.19 3.69
N GLN A 73 -1.91 8.38 3.11
CA GLN A 73 -1.73 8.58 1.66
C GLN A 73 -0.32 8.21 1.22
N VAL A 74 0.72 8.64 1.98
CA VAL A 74 2.11 8.25 1.72
C VAL A 74 2.30 6.74 1.84
N ALA A 75 1.72 6.10 2.86
CA ALA A 75 1.79 4.65 3.03
C ALA A 75 1.18 3.89 1.84
N MET A 76 0.04 4.36 1.32
CA MET A 76 -0.60 3.81 0.12
C MET A 76 0.26 4.00 -1.14
N TYR A 77 0.85 5.19 -1.30
CA TYR A 77 1.77 5.50 -2.40
C TYR A 77 2.98 4.57 -2.38
N LEU A 78 3.66 4.42 -1.23
CA LEU A 78 4.85 3.54 -1.11
C LEU A 78 4.51 2.08 -1.37
N ALA A 79 3.35 1.60 -0.93
CA ALA A 79 2.90 0.24 -1.23
C ALA A 79 2.76 0.02 -2.75
N HIS A 80 2.20 1.00 -3.46
CA HIS A 80 2.01 0.91 -4.91
C HIS A 80 3.32 1.11 -5.69
N VAL A 81 4.06 2.19 -5.41
CA VAL A 81 5.21 2.65 -6.19
C VAL A 81 6.49 1.91 -5.81
N ALA A 82 6.82 1.87 -4.52
CA ALA A 82 8.05 1.24 -4.05
C ALA A 82 7.93 -0.30 -3.99
N CYS A 83 6.82 -0.80 -3.44
CA CYS A 83 6.58 -2.25 -3.30
C CYS A 83 5.88 -2.90 -4.51
N ARG A 84 5.54 -2.12 -5.55
CA ARG A 84 4.95 -2.60 -6.81
C ARG A 84 3.63 -3.37 -6.64
N MET A 85 2.87 -3.09 -5.57
CA MET A 85 1.56 -3.72 -5.34
C MET A 85 0.50 -3.11 -6.24
N SER A 86 -0.50 -3.89 -6.65
CA SER A 86 -1.62 -3.34 -7.43
C SER A 86 -2.49 -2.41 -6.57
N LEU A 87 -3.17 -1.42 -7.17
CA LEU A 87 -4.10 -0.54 -6.44
C LEU A 87 -5.18 -1.32 -5.69
N THR A 88 -5.61 -2.47 -6.25
CA THR A 88 -6.56 -3.37 -5.60
C THR A 88 -5.97 -4.05 -4.37
N ASP A 89 -4.72 -4.52 -4.45
CA ASP A 89 -4.03 -5.14 -3.30
C ASP A 89 -3.79 -4.13 -2.18
N VAL A 90 -3.33 -2.93 -2.54
CA VAL A 90 -3.16 -1.84 -1.58
C VAL A 90 -4.49 -1.47 -0.93
N GLY A 91 -5.56 -1.38 -1.73
CA GLY A 91 -6.91 -1.14 -1.23
C GLY A 91 -7.35 -2.19 -0.21
N ARG A 92 -7.18 -3.49 -0.53
CA ARG A 92 -7.47 -4.59 0.40
C ARG A 92 -6.61 -4.50 1.67
N MET A 93 -5.31 -4.24 1.52
CA MET A 93 -4.35 -4.14 2.63
C MET A 93 -4.71 -3.02 3.62
N PHE A 94 -5.22 -1.88 3.13
CA PHE A 94 -5.62 -0.74 3.96
C PHE A 94 -7.14 -0.64 4.22
N GLY A 95 -7.95 -1.58 3.74
CA GLY A 95 -9.41 -1.55 3.87
C GLY A 95 -10.08 -0.37 3.15
N ARG A 96 -9.59 -0.01 1.96
CA ARG A 96 -10.04 1.13 1.14
C ARG A 96 -10.33 0.72 -0.29
N ASP A 97 -11.16 1.52 -0.98
CA ASP A 97 -11.43 1.32 -2.40
C ASP A 97 -10.18 1.65 -3.25
N ARG A 98 -9.99 0.94 -4.37
CA ARG A 98 -8.85 1.18 -5.27
C ARG A 98 -8.78 2.63 -5.79
N THR A 99 -9.92 3.30 -5.93
CA THR A 99 -9.99 4.72 -6.33
C THR A 99 -9.48 5.65 -5.23
N THR A 100 -9.65 5.26 -3.95
CA THR A 100 -9.04 5.98 -2.83
C THR A 100 -7.52 5.88 -2.87
N VAL A 101 -6.99 4.70 -3.22
CA VAL A 101 -5.54 4.50 -3.40
C VAL A 101 -5.03 5.32 -4.58
N ALA A 102 -5.73 5.30 -5.72
CA ALA A 102 -5.37 6.11 -6.88
C ALA A 102 -5.36 7.61 -6.55
N HIS A 103 -6.37 8.08 -5.81
CA HIS A 103 -6.42 9.46 -5.34
C HIS A 103 -5.27 9.79 -4.39
N ALA A 104 -4.94 8.91 -3.44
CA ALA A 104 -3.77 9.08 -2.59
C ALA A 104 -2.48 9.18 -3.40
N CYS A 105 -2.30 8.35 -4.42
CA CYS A 105 -1.12 8.42 -5.28
C CYS A 105 -1.02 9.76 -6.02
N ALA A 106 -2.13 10.27 -6.55
CA ALA A 106 -2.15 11.57 -7.21
C ALA A 106 -1.77 12.72 -6.25
N VAL A 107 -2.33 12.72 -5.03
CA VAL A 107 -2.02 13.74 -4.02
C VAL A 107 -0.53 13.75 -3.67
N ILE A 108 0.08 12.57 -3.50
CA ILE A 108 1.51 12.47 -3.17
C ILE A 108 2.40 12.86 -4.36
N GLU A 109 2.00 12.54 -5.58
CA GLU A 109 2.73 12.95 -6.77
C GLU A 109 2.70 14.48 -6.96
N ASP A 110 1.56 15.12 -6.70
CA ASP A 110 1.46 16.59 -6.71
C ASP A 110 2.35 17.24 -5.63
N GLU A 111 2.54 16.58 -4.49
CA GLU A 111 3.38 17.07 -3.39
C GLU A 111 4.89 16.89 -3.65
N ARG A 112 5.29 16.00 -4.56
CA ARG A 112 6.69 15.82 -4.99
C ARG A 112 7.29 17.07 -5.65
N ASP A 113 6.48 18.08 -5.96
CA ASP A 113 6.98 19.40 -6.38
C ASP A 113 7.76 20.14 -5.28
N ASP A 114 7.58 19.78 -3.99
CA ASP A 114 8.42 20.26 -2.89
C ASP A 114 9.72 19.43 -2.79
N PRO A 115 10.91 20.04 -3.02
CA PRO A 115 12.18 19.32 -2.97
C PRO A 115 12.52 18.71 -1.60
N VAL A 116 11.96 19.24 -0.50
CA VAL A 116 12.18 18.67 0.84
C VAL A 116 11.40 17.37 0.99
N PHE A 117 10.14 17.37 0.57
CA PHE A 117 9.28 16.20 0.58
C PHE A 117 9.78 15.14 -0.40
N ASP A 118 10.14 15.54 -1.62
CA ASP A 118 10.68 14.67 -2.67
C ASP A 118 11.88 13.84 -2.19
N ARG A 119 12.86 14.49 -1.55
CA ARG A 119 14.03 13.80 -0.97
C ARG A 119 13.66 12.82 0.15
N ALA A 120 12.69 13.17 0.99
CA ALA A 120 12.23 12.28 2.05
C ALA A 120 11.54 11.04 1.45
N LEU A 121 10.77 11.24 0.37
CA LEU A 121 10.06 10.17 -0.31
C LEU A 121 11.02 9.26 -1.08
N ASP A 122 12.04 9.80 -1.76
CA ASP A 122 13.11 9.02 -2.42
C ASP A 122 13.83 8.08 -1.44
N LEU A 123 14.14 8.57 -0.24
CA LEU A 123 14.76 7.75 0.81
C LEU A 123 13.84 6.59 1.22
N LEU A 124 12.54 6.86 1.39
CA LEU A 124 11.55 5.85 1.75
C LEU A 124 11.35 4.83 0.62
N GLU A 125 11.28 5.27 -0.62
CA GLU A 125 11.14 4.41 -1.81
C GLU A 125 12.31 3.43 -1.93
N TRP A 126 13.53 3.86 -1.59
CA TRP A 126 14.69 2.98 -1.55
C TRP A 126 14.68 2.02 -0.36
N ALA A 127 14.38 2.52 0.85
CA ALA A 127 14.53 1.75 2.08
C ALA A 127 13.41 0.71 2.28
N VAL A 128 12.17 1.06 1.97
CA VAL A 128 10.98 0.25 2.26
C VAL A 128 11.02 -1.13 1.60
N PRO A 129 11.30 -1.27 0.28
CA PRO A 129 11.34 -2.59 -0.36
C PRO A 129 12.42 -3.51 0.22
N ILE A 130 13.57 -2.94 0.61
CA ILE A 130 14.67 -3.67 1.24
C ILE A 130 14.24 -4.19 2.61
N MET A 131 13.54 -3.38 3.40
CA MET A 131 13.05 -3.80 4.72
C MET A 131 11.90 -4.82 4.61
N ALA A 132 10.97 -4.60 3.69
CA ALA A 132 9.80 -5.47 3.50
C ALA A 132 10.20 -6.87 3.02
N SER A 133 11.14 -6.96 2.07
CA SER A 133 11.66 -8.25 1.59
C SER A 133 12.34 -9.05 2.70
N ARG A 134 13.13 -8.41 3.56
CA ARG A 134 13.78 -9.04 4.72
C ARG A 134 12.77 -9.50 5.78
N ALA A 135 11.71 -8.73 6.01
CA ALA A 135 10.65 -9.11 6.94
C ALA A 135 9.85 -10.33 6.46
N SER A 136 9.75 -10.53 5.15
CA SER A 136 9.06 -11.68 4.54
C SER A 136 9.93 -12.94 4.40
N ALA A 137 11.24 -12.86 4.65
CA ALA A 137 12.11 -14.02 4.58
C ALA A 137 11.80 -14.98 5.75
N PRO A 138 11.51 -16.27 5.50
CA PRO A 138 11.35 -17.22 6.57
C PRO A 138 12.66 -17.28 7.36
N MET A 139 12.60 -17.10 8.68
CA MET A 139 13.71 -17.37 9.59
C MET A 139 14.09 -18.85 9.45
N THR A 140 14.99 -19.17 8.52
CA THR A 140 15.53 -20.51 8.37
C THR A 140 16.35 -20.83 9.61
N SER A 141 15.87 -21.80 10.37
CA SER A 141 16.50 -22.38 11.57
C SER A 141 18.02 -22.47 11.42
N GLN A 142 18.73 -21.60 12.13
CA GLN A 142 20.16 -21.72 12.32
C GLN A 142 20.36 -22.78 13.43
N ARG A 143 20.41 -24.05 13.03
CA ARG A 143 20.93 -25.13 13.88
C ARG A 143 22.46 -25.06 13.87
N SER A 144 23.05 -24.92 15.04
CA SER A 144 24.34 -25.52 15.37
C SER A 144 24.27 -26.10 16.77
#